data_AF-A0A2R6MZL7-F1
#
_entry.id   AF-A0A2R6MZL7-F1
#
_cell.length_a   1.000
_cell.length_b   1.000
_cell.length_c   1.000
_cell.angle_alpha   90.00
_cell.angle_beta   90.00
_cell.angle_gamma   90.00
#
_symmetry.space_group_name_H-M   'P 1'
#
loop_
_entity.id
_entity.type
_entity.pdbx_description
1 polymer ?
#
loop_
_entity_poly.entity_id
_entity_poly.type
_entity_poly.pdbx_seq_one_letter_code
_entity_poly.pdbx_strand_id
1 'polypeptide(L)' 'MLRGGLGRTRPVLVDGVLYVTTFDRDRSLLYGLDAMSGETVSSIEVNARLSGYLAVVENTVYVTDYWGTCYAITEA' A
#
# COMPACT_ATOMS: atom_id res chain seq x y z
N MET A 1 4.45 -4.39 14.49
CA MET A 1 3.62 -5.45 13.87
C MET A 1 2.23 -4.92 13.59
N LEU A 2 1.87 -4.73 12.31
CA LEU A 2 0.52 -4.31 11.92
C LEU A 2 -0.50 -5.41 12.26
N ARG A 3 -1.54 -5.04 12.99
CA ARG A 3 -2.69 -5.90 13.29
C ARG A 3 -3.92 -5.37 12.55
N GLY A 4 -4.18 -5.97 11.41
CA GLY A 4 -5.34 -5.70 10.55
C GLY A 4 -5.37 -6.80 9.51
N GLY A 5 -6.54 -7.24 9.06
CA GLY A 5 -6.65 -8.29 8.05
C GLY A 5 -5.93 -7.85 6.77
N LEU A 6 -4.65 -8.23 6.64
CA LEU A 6 -3.85 -8.10 5.42
C LEU A 6 -4.37 -9.14 4.42
N GLY A 7 -5.63 -9.02 4.02
CA GLY A 7 -6.20 -9.84 2.96
C GLY A 7 -5.40 -9.59 1.68
N ARG A 8 -4.96 -10.66 1.00
CA ARG A 8 -4.39 -10.71 -0.37
C ARG A 8 -3.56 -9.49 -0.85
N THR A 9 -2.83 -8.79 0.00
CA THR A 9 -1.86 -7.77 -0.45
C THR A 9 -0.60 -8.48 -0.97
N ARG A 10 -0.01 -7.96 -2.05
CA ARG A 10 1.33 -8.36 -2.52
C ARG A 10 2.30 -7.24 -2.13
N PRO A 11 2.97 -7.33 -0.98
CA PRO A 11 3.83 -6.25 -0.50
C PRO A 11 4.94 -5.94 -1.50
N VAL A 12 5.35 -4.68 -1.58
CA VAL A 12 6.52 -4.25 -2.37
C VAL A 12 7.48 -3.48 -1.49
N LEU A 13 8.77 -3.71 -1.69
CA LEU A 13 9.85 -3.01 -0.99
C LEU A 13 10.46 -1.99 -1.94
N VAL A 14 10.46 -0.72 -1.54
CA VAL A 14 11.07 0.40 -2.28
C VAL A 14 11.88 1.20 -1.29
N ASP A 15 13.20 1.36 -1.53
CA ASP A 15 14.11 2.16 -0.70
C ASP A 15 14.05 1.91 0.81
N GLY A 16 13.87 0.65 1.22
CA GLY A 16 13.78 0.29 2.64
C GLY A 16 12.40 0.49 3.24
N VAL A 17 11.41 0.92 2.47
CA VAL A 17 10.01 1.04 2.86
C VAL A 17 9.19 -0.11 2.26
N LEU A 18 8.58 -0.92 3.13
CA LEU A 18 7.65 -1.98 2.76
C LEU A 18 6.23 -1.41 2.66
N TYR A 19 5.66 -1.45 1.46
CA TYR A 19 4.30 -1.00 1.22
C TYR A 19 3.30 -2.15 1.30
N VAL A 20 2.23 -1.95 2.07
CA VAL A 20 1.12 -2.91 2.24
C VAL A 20 -0.22 -2.20 2.24
N THR A 21 -1.26 -2.84 1.69
CA THR A 21 -2.62 -2.29 1.72
C THR A 21 -3.53 -3.06 2.66
N THR A 22 -4.50 -2.36 3.26
CA THR A 22 -5.65 -2.99 3.91
C THR A 22 -6.80 -3.18 2.94
N PHE A 23 -7.63 -4.17 3.26
CA PHE A 23 -8.88 -4.44 2.57
C PHE A 23 -10.05 -4.03 3.47
N ASP A 24 -10.71 -2.92 3.16
CA ASP A 24 -12.05 -2.62 3.66
C ASP A 24 -12.99 -2.44 2.44
N ARG A 25 -14.31 -2.49 2.62
CA ARG A 25 -15.28 -2.56 1.51
C ARG A 25 -15.22 -1.34 0.60
N ASP A 26 -15.11 -0.16 1.20
CA ASP A 26 -15.29 1.12 0.51
C ASP A 26 -14.10 2.07 0.73
N ARG A 27 -13.13 1.66 1.53
CA ARG A 27 -11.90 2.39 1.83
C ARG A 27 -10.75 1.41 1.98
N SER A 28 -9.53 1.91 1.82
CA SER A 28 -8.31 1.15 2.02
C SER A 28 -7.25 2.08 2.59
N LEU A 29 -6.39 1.53 3.45
CA LEU A 29 -5.18 2.19 3.89
C LEU A 29 -4.00 1.58 3.14
N LEU A 30 -3.17 2.43 2.55
CA LEU A 30 -1.82 2.05 2.13
C LEU A 30 -0.86 2.48 3.22
N TYR A 31 -0.12 1.53 3.77
CA TYR A 31 0.94 1.79 4.74
C TYR A 31 2.30 1.65 4.10
N GLY A 32 3.20 2.58 4.37
CA GLY A 32 4.64 2.40 4.23
C GLY A 32 5.23 2.06 5.60
N LEU A 33 5.99 0.97 5.67
CA LEU A 33 6.66 0.51 6.90
C LEU A 33 8.16 0.56 6.71
N ASP A 34 8.91 0.97 7.73
CA ASP A 34 10.34 0.69 7.74
C ASP A 34 10.54 -0.83 7.68
N ALA A 35 11.32 -1.30 6.70
CA ALA A 35 11.45 -2.72 6.43
C ALA A 35 12.20 -3.48 7.54
N MET A 36 12.99 -2.78 8.36
CA MET A 36 13.80 -3.39 9.42
C MET A 36 13.04 -3.46 10.75
N SER A 37 12.44 -2.35 11.17
CA SER A 37 11.71 -2.25 12.44
C SER A 37 10.24 -2.68 12.30
N GLY A 38 9.68 -2.60 11.10
CA GLY A 38 8.25 -2.80 10.85
C GLY A 38 7.38 -1.68 11.44
N GLU A 39 7.97 -0.53 11.78
CA GLU A 39 7.26 0.66 12.22
C GLU A 39 6.64 1.38 11.03
N THR A 40 5.45 1.95 11.23
CA THR A 40 4.78 2.71 10.19
C THR A 40 5.50 4.04 9.97
N VAL A 41 6.01 4.27 8.76
CA VAL A 41 6.63 5.54 8.35
C VAL A 41 5.64 6.43 7.60
N SER A 42 4.62 5.85 6.97
CA SER A 42 3.56 6.60 6.30
C SER A 42 2.24 5.82 6.24
N SER A 43 1.12 6.56 6.14
CA SER A 43 -0.18 5.96 5.83
C SER A 43 -1.02 6.89 4.98
N ILE A 44 -1.64 6.35 3.94
CA ILE A 44 -2.53 7.06 3.03
C ILE A 44 -3.89 6.38 3.05
N GLU A 45 -4.95 7.15 3.32
CA GLU A 45 -6.31 6.69 3.15
C GLU A 45 -6.77 6.91 1.71
N VAL A 46 -7.24 5.83 1.11
CA VAL A 46 -7.84 5.83 -0.22
C VAL A 46 -9.31 5.49 -0.03
N ASN A 47 -10.20 6.40 -0.45
CA ASN A 47 -11.67 6.22 -0.43
C ASN A 47 -12.15 5.30 -1.56
N ALA A 48 -11.47 4.17 -1.73
CA ALA A 48 -11.80 3.13 -2.66
C ALA A 48 -11.26 1.80 -2.15
N ARG A 49 -11.84 0.71 -2.64
CA ARG A 49 -11.36 -0.63 -2.38
C ARG A 49 -10.15 -0.93 -3.26
N LEU A 50 -8.96 -0.95 -2.67
CA LEU A 50 -7.74 -1.31 -3.38
C LEU A 50 -7.72 -2.81 -3.73
N SER A 51 -7.11 -3.14 -4.87
CA SER A 51 -6.97 -4.51 -5.36
C SER A 51 -5.93 -5.32 -4.59
N GLY A 52 -4.99 -4.63 -3.92
CA GLY A 52 -3.85 -5.23 -3.23
C GLY A 52 -2.73 -5.73 -4.15
N TYR A 53 -2.83 -5.46 -5.47
CA TYR A 53 -1.77 -5.75 -6.42
C TYR A 53 -0.93 -4.49 -6.66
N LEU A 54 0.21 -4.43 -5.98
CA LEU A 54 1.13 -3.32 -6.11
C LEU A 54 2.19 -3.61 -7.19
N ALA A 55 2.64 -2.56 -7.86
CA ALA A 55 3.75 -2.58 -8.81
C ALA A 55 4.71 -1.42 -8.52
N VAL A 56 5.97 -1.56 -8.89
CA VAL A 56 6.99 -0.52 -8.69
C VAL A 56 7.62 -0.17 -10.03
N VAL A 57 7.69 1.13 -10.34
CA VAL A 57 8.44 1.68 -11.47
C VAL A 57 9.16 2.92 -10.99
N GLU A 58 10.48 2.97 -11.14
CA GLU A 58 11.31 4.14 -10.77
C GLU A 58 10.90 4.77 -9.43
N ASN A 59 10.90 3.94 -8.38
CA ASN A 59 10.62 4.34 -7.00
C ASN A 59 9.17 4.82 -6.75
N THR A 60 8.29 4.67 -7.73
CA THR A 60 6.87 4.93 -7.60
C THR A 60 6.11 3.62 -7.40
N VAL A 61 5.30 3.55 -6.34
CA VAL A 61 4.40 2.43 -6.10
C VAL A 61 3.06 2.71 -6.76
N TYR A 62 2.60 1.77 -7.56
CA TYR A 62 1.28 1.81 -8.18
C TYR A 62 0.37 0.79 -7.56
N VAL A 63 -0.89 1.17 -7.36
CA VAL A 63 -1.95 0.27 -6.92
C VAL A 63 -3.25 0.65 -7.60
N THR A 64 -4.03 -0.36 -8.00
CA THR A 64 -5.35 -0.11 -8.60
C THR A 64 -6.46 -0.35 -7.58
N ASP A 65 -7.60 0.30 -7.77
CA ASP A 65 -8.85 -0.15 -7.15
C ASP A 65 -9.53 -1.26 -7.97
N TYR A 66 -10.69 -1.72 -7.49
CA TYR A 66 -11.53 -2.71 -8.20
C TYR A 66 -12.21 -2.16 -9.46
N TRP A 67 -12.23 -0.84 -9.66
CA TRP A 67 -12.92 -0.16 -10.76
C TRP A 67 -11.96 0.27 -11.88
N GLY A 68 -10.66 0.03 -11.73
CA GLY A 68 -9.63 0.34 -12.71
C GLY A 68 -8.97 1.70 -12.52
N THR A 69 -9.27 2.43 -11.44
CA THR A 69 -8.53 3.63 -11.07
C THR A 69 -7.13 3.22 -10.61
N CYS A 70 -6.09 3.85 -11.17
CA CYS A 70 -4.71 3.62 -10.78
C CYS A 70 -4.22 4.80 -9.92
N TYR A 71 -3.64 4.49 -8.77
CA TYR A 71 -3.05 5.45 -7.85
C TYR A 71 -1.53 5.29 -7.89
N ALA A 72 -0.82 6.42 -7.98
CA ALA A 72 0.62 6.48 -7.88
C ALA A 72 1.00 7.04 -6.51
N ILE A 73 1.93 6.38 -5.84
CA ILE A 73 2.48 6.78 -4.55
C ILE A 73 3.96 7.00 -4.76
N THR A 74 4.35 8.26 -4.67
CA THR A 74 5.74 8.69 -4.64
C THR A 74 6.06 9.15 -3.24
N GLU A 75 7.33 9.10 -2.87
CA GLU A 75 7.79 9.96 -1.79
C GLU A 75 7.67 11.43 -2.22
N ALA A 76 7.42 12.31 -1.25
CA ALA A 76 7.34 13.75 -1.47
C ALA A 76 8.73 14.39 -1.41
#